data_AF-A0A2W5CTA6-F1
#
_entry.id   AF-A0A2W5CTA6-F1
#
_cell.length_a   1.000
_cell.length_b   1.000
_cell.length_c   1.000
_cell.angle_alpha   90.00
_cell.angle_beta   90.00
_cell.angle_gamma   90.00
#
_symmetry.space_group_name_H-M   'P 1'
#
loop_
_entity.id
_entity.type
_entity.pdbx_description
1 polymer ?
#
loop_
_entity_poly.entity_id
_entity_poly.type
_entity_poly.pdbx_seq_one_letter_code
_entity_poly.pdbx_strand_id
1 'polypeptide(L)'
;MALDAGYSGAGLDTFRAQGPARLQTTQLRQASLRPQGWSWQGTFDSDLAALKADGTLGNDAGLPAQVQLDYAYGGALHLKAQVRDLFMRAGNPLAKTLADWPALLELGDGRLRAHAKFDLRDGVPALDLALNAQNIGGIYDRMELSGLSGDARVTLNDETLQLELPDLRLGELNPGLAIGPLRFAGRYRASLQRPAAGRLDWQRAETALLGGRLWLQPGSGDLAAAGLDLPLQLQGLQLAELFRAYPAEGLSGDGVLDGRLPLHWNGQALRVENGEVAARPPGGMLRFHSPKIIALAQANPAMKLVADALEDFRYELLSSAVSYDEAGKLMLNLRLNGRNPDLERGRPFNFNINLEEDIPALLTSLQLSGRVSETIQRRVQERLQRPAASPTEEKP
;
A
#
# COMPACT_ATOMS: atom_id res chain seq x y z
N MET A 1 -20.21 43.83 11.98
CA MET A 1 -20.96 42.90 12.85
C MET A 1 -22.25 43.61 13.23
N ALA A 2 -23.40 42.98 12.98
CA ALA A 2 -24.70 43.45 13.42
C ALA A 2 -25.17 42.54 14.57
N LEU A 3 -25.68 43.15 15.63
CA LEU A 3 -26.15 42.47 16.82
C LEU A 3 -27.48 43.11 17.23
N ASP A 4 -28.54 42.31 17.22
CA ASP A 4 -29.89 42.70 17.58
C ASP A 4 -30.36 41.83 18.74
N ALA A 5 -30.89 42.44 19.80
CA ALA A 5 -31.38 41.74 20.98
C ALA A 5 -32.67 42.37 21.48
N GLY A 6 -33.70 41.56 21.69
CA GLY A 6 -34.98 41.96 22.26
C GLY A 6 -35.21 41.28 23.60
N TYR A 7 -35.66 42.06 24.59
CA TYR A 7 -35.93 41.60 25.95
C TYR A 7 -37.41 41.73 26.26
N SER A 8 -37.98 40.70 26.89
CA SER A 8 -39.32 40.72 27.47
C SER A 8 -39.23 40.59 28.99
N GLY A 9 -40.36 40.74 29.70
CA GLY A 9 -40.42 40.59 31.16
C GLY A 9 -39.98 39.21 31.69
N ALA A 10 -39.78 38.22 30.80
CA ALA A 10 -39.32 36.87 31.11
C ALA A 10 -37.84 36.61 30.73
N GLY A 11 -37.13 37.55 30.09
CA GLY A 11 -35.73 37.40 29.68
C GLY A 11 -35.43 37.81 28.24
N LEU A 12 -34.33 37.29 27.69
CA LEU A 12 -33.94 37.49 26.29
C LEU A 12 -34.91 36.72 25.38
N ASP A 13 -35.68 37.45 24.57
CA ASP A 13 -36.75 36.90 23.72
C ASP A 13 -36.29 36.73 22.27
N THR A 14 -35.46 37.66 21.79
CA THR A 14 -34.81 37.56 20.48
C THR A 14 -33.33 37.90 20.60
N PHE A 15 -32.51 37.19 19.85
CA PHE A 15 -31.10 37.47 19.69
C PHE A 15 -30.72 37.12 18.26
N ARG A 16 -29.98 38.00 17.60
CA ARG A 16 -29.36 37.70 16.32
C ARG A 16 -28.00 38.39 16.24
N ALA A 17 -26.99 37.64 15.85
CA ALA A 17 -25.64 38.13 15.60
C ALA A 17 -25.19 37.66 14.22
N GLN A 18 -24.76 38.60 13.37
CA GLN A 18 -24.30 38.30 12.03
C GLN A 18 -23.15 39.18 11.56
N GLY A 19 -22.33 38.66 10.65
CA GLY A 19 -21.27 39.40 9.97
C GLY A 19 -19.95 38.64 9.89
N PRO A 20 -18.87 39.33 9.50
CA PRO A 20 -17.55 38.71 9.43
C PRO A 20 -17.00 38.42 10.83
N ALA A 21 -16.32 37.29 10.99
CA ALA A 21 -15.61 36.92 12.20
C ALA A 21 -14.31 36.19 11.89
N ARG A 22 -13.39 36.27 12.86
CA ARG A 22 -12.15 35.49 12.89
C ARG A 22 -12.08 34.82 14.25
N LEU A 23 -12.06 33.49 14.24
CA LEU A 23 -11.89 32.67 15.43
C LEU A 23 -10.49 32.07 15.41
N GLN A 24 -9.80 32.10 16.53
CA GLN A 24 -8.50 31.48 16.68
C GLN A 24 -8.41 30.80 18.04
N THR A 25 -7.86 29.60 18.05
CA THR A 25 -7.45 28.91 19.27
C THR A 25 -6.00 28.51 19.12
N THR A 26 -5.22 28.64 20.19
CA THR A 26 -3.82 28.21 20.25
C THR A 26 -3.70 26.70 20.42
N GLN A 27 -4.74 26.04 20.94
CA GLN A 27 -4.74 24.61 21.15
C GLN A 27 -6.16 24.04 21.16
N LEU A 28 -6.53 23.32 20.11
CA LEU A 28 -7.71 22.46 20.09
C LEU A 28 -7.32 21.05 20.54
N ARG A 29 -8.04 20.51 21.53
CA ARG A 29 -7.87 19.12 21.99
C ARG A 29 -9.11 18.32 21.66
N GLN A 30 -8.97 17.36 20.75
CA GLN A 30 -10.02 16.44 20.30
C GLN A 30 -9.38 15.06 20.09
N ALA A 31 -10.12 13.98 20.36
CA ALA A 31 -9.53 12.63 20.36
C ALA A 31 -8.88 12.26 19.01
N SER A 32 -9.51 12.59 17.89
CA SER A 32 -9.03 12.24 16.55
C SER A 32 -8.02 13.24 15.96
N LEU A 33 -7.65 14.31 16.67
CA LEU A 33 -6.78 15.38 16.18
C LEU A 33 -5.57 15.59 17.09
N ARG A 34 -4.41 15.84 16.50
CA ARG A 34 -3.23 16.26 17.27
C ARG A 34 -3.47 17.64 17.90
N PRO A 35 -3.10 17.85 19.18
CA PRO A 35 -3.27 19.14 19.84
C PRO A 35 -2.47 20.25 19.14
N GLN A 36 -3.16 21.23 18.55
CA GLN A 36 -2.53 22.34 17.82
C GLN A 36 -3.47 23.54 17.68
N GLY A 37 -2.96 24.66 17.19
CA GLY A 37 -3.74 25.84 16.89
C GLY A 37 -4.61 25.68 15.65
N TRP A 38 -5.78 26.33 15.69
CA TRP A 38 -6.76 26.38 14.61
C TRP A 38 -7.24 27.81 14.43
N SER A 39 -7.52 28.18 13.18
CA SER A 39 -8.09 29.46 12.84
C SER A 39 -9.21 29.29 11.84
N TRP A 40 -10.30 30.03 12.04
CA TRP A 40 -11.36 30.17 11.07
C TRP A 40 -11.59 31.65 10.75
N GLN A 41 -11.85 31.96 9.49
CA GLN A 41 -12.19 33.30 9.03
C GLN A 41 -13.33 33.21 8.02
N GLY A 42 -14.39 33.97 8.24
CA GLY A 42 -15.57 33.90 7.39
C GLY A 42 -16.71 34.79 7.87
N THR A 43 -17.93 34.44 7.45
CA THR A 43 -19.18 35.07 7.89
C THR A 43 -20.02 34.09 8.67
N PHE A 44 -20.73 34.60 9.67
CA PHE A 44 -21.71 33.82 10.42
C PHE A 44 -23.04 34.57 10.53
N ASP A 45 -24.10 33.83 10.79
CA ASP A 45 -25.44 34.31 11.16
C ASP A 45 -25.97 33.34 12.22
N SER A 46 -26.30 33.86 13.39
CA SER A 46 -26.70 33.08 14.54
C SER A 46 -27.83 33.77 15.28
N ASP A 47 -28.83 33.00 15.69
CA ASP A 47 -29.91 33.46 16.56
C ASP A 47 -30.02 32.55 17.79
N LEU A 48 -31.18 32.52 18.47
CA LEU A 48 -31.39 31.61 19.62
C LEU A 48 -31.59 30.14 19.22
N ALA A 49 -31.85 29.85 17.95
CA ALA A 49 -32.23 28.53 17.47
C ALA A 49 -31.15 27.86 16.61
N ALA A 50 -30.34 28.64 15.88
CA ALA A 50 -29.38 28.10 14.93
C ALA A 50 -28.11 28.95 14.75
N LEU A 51 -27.09 28.30 14.17
CA LEU A 51 -25.85 28.90 13.68
C LEU A 51 -25.63 28.49 12.23
N LYS A 52 -25.42 29.48 11.36
CA LYS A 52 -24.88 29.30 10.02
C LYS A 52 -23.52 29.96 9.94
N ALA A 53 -22.54 29.28 9.35
CA ALA A 53 -21.21 29.82 9.13
C ALA A 53 -20.64 29.38 7.78
N ASP A 54 -19.99 30.29 7.07
CA ASP A 54 -19.25 30.02 5.83
C ASP A 54 -17.89 30.69 5.94
N GLY A 55 -16.81 29.96 5.66
CA GLY A 55 -15.48 30.53 5.72
C GLY A 55 -14.34 29.56 5.43
N THR A 56 -13.12 30.01 5.69
CA THR A 56 -11.91 29.22 5.57
C THR A 56 -11.42 28.80 6.95
N LEU A 57 -11.27 27.50 7.14
CA LEU A 57 -10.62 26.85 8.28
C LEU A 57 -9.16 26.55 7.94
N GLY A 58 -8.28 26.75 8.90
CA GLY A 58 -6.86 26.43 8.83
C GLY A 58 -6.34 25.95 10.17
N ASN A 59 -5.18 25.29 10.18
CA ASN A 59 -4.46 24.91 11.38
C ASN A 59 -2.95 25.16 11.25
N ASP A 60 -2.22 25.00 12.35
CA ASP A 60 -0.77 25.23 12.40
C ASP A 60 0.01 24.27 11.48
N ALA A 61 -0.55 23.10 11.18
CA ALA A 61 0.01 22.16 10.21
C ALA A 61 -0.11 22.64 8.75
N GLY A 62 -0.90 23.68 8.45
CA GLY A 62 -1.10 24.20 7.11
C GLY A 62 -2.17 23.44 6.30
N LEU A 63 -3.20 22.90 6.96
CA LEU A 63 -4.36 22.27 6.31
C LEU A 63 -5.46 23.32 6.04
N PRO A 64 -5.67 23.78 4.79
CA PRO A 64 -6.76 24.68 4.45
C PRO A 64 -8.05 23.90 4.10
N ALA A 65 -9.19 24.35 4.60
CA ALA A 65 -10.50 23.86 4.19
C ALA A 65 -11.51 25.00 4.08
N GLN A 66 -12.27 25.06 2.98
CA GLN A 66 -13.49 25.85 2.93
C GLN A 66 -14.59 25.08 3.67
N VAL A 67 -15.29 25.74 4.59
CA VAL A 67 -16.30 25.11 5.44
C VAL A 67 -17.61 25.86 5.37
N GLN A 68 -18.70 25.12 5.31
CA GLN A 68 -20.08 25.60 5.43
C GLN A 68 -20.77 24.81 6.51
N LEU A 69 -21.23 25.49 7.55
CA LEU A 69 -21.92 24.92 8.70
C LEU A 69 -23.35 25.44 8.75
N ASP A 70 -24.30 24.53 8.95
CA ASP A 70 -25.67 24.82 9.37
C ASP A 70 -25.96 23.95 10.60
N TYR A 71 -26.16 24.56 11.75
CA TYR A 71 -26.34 23.87 13.02
C TYR A 71 -27.58 24.39 13.73
N ALA A 72 -28.60 23.55 13.87
CA ALA A 72 -29.72 23.81 14.76
C ALA A 72 -29.31 23.41 16.19
N TYR A 73 -29.34 24.35 17.13
CA TYR A 73 -28.88 24.07 18.50
C TYR A 73 -29.67 22.93 19.14
N GLY A 74 -28.95 21.94 19.66
CA GLY A 74 -29.56 20.73 20.22
C GLY A 74 -30.19 19.77 19.20
N GLY A 75 -30.06 20.04 17.89
CA GLY A 75 -30.63 19.25 16.81
C GLY A 75 -29.60 18.87 15.74
N ALA A 76 -30.01 18.99 14.48
CA ALA A 76 -29.21 18.59 13.34
C ALA A 76 -28.00 19.51 13.09
N LEU A 77 -26.87 18.92 12.73
CA LEU A 77 -25.69 19.60 12.23
C LEU A 77 -25.40 19.14 10.81
N HIS A 78 -25.20 20.10 9.90
CA HIS A 78 -24.78 19.90 8.52
C HIS A 78 -23.48 20.65 8.29
N LEU A 79 -22.42 19.93 7.92
CA LEU A 79 -21.12 20.49 7.61
C LEU A 79 -20.71 20.07 6.20
N LYS A 80 -20.38 21.03 5.35
CA LYS A 80 -19.67 20.77 4.10
C LYS A 80 -18.24 21.29 4.26
N ALA A 81 -17.27 20.48 3.88
CA ALA A 81 -15.87 20.87 3.85
C ALA A 81 -15.27 20.61 2.47
N GLN A 82 -14.37 21.49 2.03
CA GLN A 82 -13.66 21.33 0.76
C GLN A 82 -12.19 21.73 0.92
N VAL A 83 -11.31 20.78 0.60
CA VAL A 83 -9.88 21.03 0.41
C VAL A 83 -9.64 21.06 -1.09
N ARG A 84 -9.38 22.26 -1.64
CA ARG A 84 -9.28 22.46 -3.09
C ARG A 84 -8.02 21.87 -3.68
N ASP A 85 -6.86 22.20 -3.11
CA ASP A 85 -5.55 21.69 -3.50
C ASP A 85 -4.67 21.62 -2.26
N LEU A 86 -4.25 20.40 -1.90
CA LEU A 86 -3.31 20.14 -0.82
C LEU A 86 -2.05 19.51 -1.42
N PHE A 87 -0.96 20.27 -1.47
CA PHE A 87 0.29 19.83 -2.03
C PHE A 87 1.19 19.22 -0.94
N MET A 88 1.59 17.96 -1.09
CA MET A 88 2.39 17.26 -0.06
C MET A 88 3.80 17.83 0.09
N ARG A 89 4.35 18.44 -0.97
CA ARG A 89 5.66 19.12 -0.96
C ARG A 89 5.75 20.30 0.01
N ALA A 90 4.61 20.88 0.41
CA ALA A 90 4.55 21.96 1.40
C ALA A 90 4.69 21.44 2.85
N GLY A 91 4.79 20.12 3.03
CA GLY A 91 4.89 19.42 4.31
C GLY A 91 3.56 18.75 4.64
N ASN A 92 3.54 17.41 4.69
CA ASN A 92 2.36 16.55 4.92
C ASN A 92 1.49 17.05 6.08
N PRO A 93 0.45 17.85 5.82
CA PRO A 93 -0.30 18.51 6.88
C PRO A 93 -1.28 17.52 7.52
N LEU A 94 -1.66 16.44 6.80
CA LEU A 94 -2.52 15.39 7.32
C LEU A 94 -1.84 14.62 8.44
N ALA A 95 -0.57 14.23 8.26
CA ALA A 95 0.22 13.56 9.30
C ALA A 95 0.36 14.39 10.57
N LYS A 96 0.49 15.71 10.40
CA LYS A 96 0.58 16.68 11.50
C LYS A 96 -0.78 17.04 12.09
N THR A 97 -1.89 16.65 11.45
CA THR A 97 -3.26 16.98 11.90
C THR A 97 -3.96 15.82 12.58
N LEU A 98 -3.90 14.64 11.99
CA LEU A 98 -4.64 13.46 12.45
C LEU A 98 -3.86 12.74 13.56
N ALA A 99 -4.57 12.37 14.63
CA ALA A 99 -3.99 11.60 15.73
C ALA A 99 -3.61 10.19 15.25
N ASP A 100 -4.53 9.51 14.56
CA ASP A 100 -4.39 8.13 14.07
C ASP A 100 -3.71 8.04 12.70
N TRP A 101 -2.83 9.00 12.38
CA TRP A 101 -2.04 8.92 11.15
C TRP A 101 -1.08 7.72 11.20
N PRO A 102 -0.97 6.90 10.13
CA PRO A 102 -0.08 5.75 10.16
C PRO A 102 1.38 6.16 10.43
N ALA A 103 1.96 5.65 11.51
CA ALA A 103 3.24 6.14 12.04
C ALA A 103 4.40 6.04 11.04
N LEU A 104 4.36 5.06 10.13
CA LEU A 104 5.41 4.81 9.15
C LEU A 104 5.09 5.38 7.76
N LEU A 105 3.94 6.06 7.59
CA LEU A 105 3.54 6.68 6.33
C LEU A 105 4.00 8.14 6.27
N GLU A 106 4.84 8.44 5.29
CA GLU A 106 5.26 9.79 4.95
C GLU A 106 4.84 10.09 3.52
N LEU A 107 4.17 11.22 3.30
CA LEU A 107 3.82 11.71 1.97
C LEU A 107 4.68 12.93 1.67
N GLY A 108 5.38 12.90 0.54
CA GLY A 108 6.35 13.92 0.15
C GLY A 108 5.98 14.67 -1.12
N ASP A 109 5.19 14.08 -2.00
CA ASP A 109 4.79 14.71 -3.27
C ASP A 109 3.34 14.40 -3.65
N GLY A 110 2.87 15.12 -4.66
CA GLY A 110 1.54 15.01 -5.22
C GLY A 110 0.55 15.98 -4.63
N ARG A 111 -0.68 15.84 -5.11
CA ARG A 111 -1.80 16.73 -4.82
C ARG A 111 -3.00 15.93 -4.38
N LEU A 112 -3.56 16.29 -3.23
CA LEU A 112 -4.80 15.75 -2.73
C LEU A 112 -5.89 16.81 -2.78
N ARG A 113 -7.09 16.41 -3.19
CA ARG A 113 -8.30 17.22 -3.12
C ARG A 113 -9.37 16.44 -2.40
N ALA A 114 -10.16 17.11 -1.59
CA ALA A 114 -11.19 16.47 -0.78
C ALA A 114 -12.47 17.29 -0.76
N HIS A 115 -13.61 16.61 -0.80
CA HIS A 115 -14.91 17.19 -0.52
C HIS A 115 -15.64 16.29 0.46
N ALA A 116 -16.09 16.85 1.59
CA ALA A 116 -16.81 16.13 2.61
C ALA A 116 -18.17 16.77 2.86
N LYS A 117 -19.17 15.95 3.10
CA LYS A 117 -20.44 16.31 3.72
C LYS A 117 -20.60 15.46 4.96
N PHE A 118 -20.82 16.12 6.09
CA PHE A 118 -21.02 15.48 7.37
C PHE A 118 -22.35 15.94 7.93
N ASP A 119 -23.17 14.99 8.33
CA ASP A 119 -24.47 15.19 8.93
C ASP A 119 -24.47 14.52 10.31
N LEU A 120 -24.98 15.21 11.32
CA LEU A 120 -25.20 14.63 12.64
C LEU A 120 -26.66 14.89 13.02
N ARG A 121 -27.43 13.82 13.26
CA ARG A 121 -28.84 13.91 13.69
C ARG A 121 -29.06 12.93 14.83
N ASP A 122 -29.56 13.43 15.95
CA ASP A 122 -29.82 12.63 17.16
C ASP A 122 -28.60 11.79 17.60
N GLY A 123 -27.40 12.34 17.42
CA GLY A 123 -26.13 11.66 17.74
C GLY A 123 -25.65 10.64 16.69
N VAL A 124 -26.42 10.39 15.63
CA VAL A 124 -26.05 9.47 14.54
C VAL A 124 -25.28 10.23 13.45
N PRO A 125 -23.99 9.90 13.21
CA PRO A 125 -23.20 10.55 12.18
C PRO A 125 -23.44 9.90 10.81
N ALA A 126 -23.53 10.74 9.78
CA ALA A 126 -23.42 10.35 8.38
C ALA A 126 -22.30 11.15 7.70
N LEU A 127 -21.50 10.50 6.87
CA LEU A 127 -20.37 11.11 6.16
C LEU A 127 -20.41 10.68 4.70
N ASP A 128 -20.25 11.65 3.79
CA ASP A 128 -19.92 11.45 2.39
C ASP A 128 -18.61 12.17 2.10
N LEU A 129 -17.53 11.45 1.88
CA LEU A 129 -16.20 11.98 1.58
C LEU A 129 -15.74 11.51 0.19
N ALA A 130 -15.44 12.45 -0.68
CA ALA A 130 -14.79 12.23 -1.97
C ALA A 130 -13.35 12.73 -1.91
N LEU A 131 -12.41 11.87 -2.30
CA LEU A 131 -10.98 12.16 -2.37
C LEU A 131 -10.50 12.00 -3.81
N ASN A 132 -9.68 12.93 -4.28
CA ASN A 132 -8.96 12.81 -5.54
C ASN A 132 -7.46 12.96 -5.27
N ALA A 133 -6.71 11.91 -5.53
CA ALA A 133 -5.26 11.87 -5.42
C ALA A 133 -4.63 11.98 -6.81
N GLN A 134 -3.58 12.77 -6.93
CA GLN A 134 -2.79 12.90 -8.14
C GLN A 134 -1.32 12.86 -7.83
N ASN A 135 -0.63 11.88 -8.42
CA ASN A 135 0.81 11.69 -8.32
C ASN A 135 1.32 11.71 -6.87
N ILE A 136 0.55 11.14 -5.93
CA ILE A 136 0.96 11.05 -4.53
C ILE A 136 2.18 10.14 -4.47
N GLY A 137 3.23 10.66 -3.82
CA GLY A 137 4.49 9.96 -3.60
C GLY A 137 4.89 10.03 -2.14
N GLY A 138 5.57 8.99 -1.65
CA GLY A 138 5.87 8.85 -0.25
C GLY A 138 6.57 7.55 0.11
N ILE A 139 6.67 7.30 1.41
CA ILE A 139 7.29 6.11 1.99
C ILE A 139 6.32 5.51 3.00
N TYR A 140 6.08 4.21 2.91
CA TYR A 140 5.36 3.45 3.93
C TYR A 140 6.27 2.33 4.46
N ASP A 141 6.54 2.34 5.76
CA ASP A 141 7.52 1.43 6.40
C ASP A 141 8.89 1.50 5.69
N ARG A 142 9.19 0.54 4.81
CA ARG A 142 10.45 0.46 4.04
C ARG A 142 10.22 0.44 2.54
N MET A 143 9.04 0.88 2.10
CA MET A 143 8.63 0.85 0.71
C MET A 143 8.43 2.27 0.20
N GLU A 144 9.06 2.57 -0.93
CA GLU A 144 8.79 3.82 -1.65
C GLU A 144 7.55 3.63 -2.53
N LEU A 145 6.69 4.64 -2.56
CA LEU A 145 5.50 4.69 -3.39
C LEU A 145 5.58 5.93 -4.27
N SER A 146 5.32 5.79 -5.56
CA SER A 146 5.30 6.91 -6.48
C SER A 146 4.14 6.83 -7.47
N GLY A 147 3.61 7.99 -7.86
CA GLY A 147 2.59 8.09 -8.89
C GLY A 147 1.18 7.67 -8.46
N LEU A 148 0.88 7.56 -7.17
CA LEU A 148 -0.45 7.16 -6.69
C LEU A 148 -1.50 8.19 -7.14
N SER A 149 -2.44 7.74 -7.96
CA SER A 149 -3.48 8.58 -8.55
C SER A 149 -4.80 7.82 -8.61
N GLY A 150 -5.90 8.50 -8.36
CA GLY A 150 -7.23 7.91 -8.41
C GLY A 150 -8.23 8.67 -7.56
N ASP A 151 -9.47 8.18 -7.59
CA ASP A 151 -10.56 8.69 -6.78
C ASP A 151 -10.90 7.68 -5.68
N ALA A 152 -11.28 8.18 -4.51
CA ALA A 152 -11.79 7.39 -3.41
C ALA A 152 -13.12 8.00 -2.92
N ARG A 153 -14.11 7.16 -2.66
CA ARG A 153 -15.36 7.58 -2.02
C ARG A 153 -15.54 6.85 -0.71
N VAL A 154 -15.66 7.57 0.38
CA VAL A 154 -15.95 7.02 1.71
C VAL A 154 -17.34 7.46 2.10
N THR A 155 -18.19 6.51 2.46
CA THR A 155 -19.51 6.78 3.03
C THR A 155 -19.62 6.15 4.41
N LEU A 156 -20.23 6.85 5.35
CA LEU A 156 -20.63 6.33 6.66
C LEU A 156 -22.11 6.59 6.80
N ASN A 157 -22.90 5.53 6.93
CA ASN A 157 -24.35 5.61 7.22
C ASN A 157 -24.70 4.43 8.12
N ASP A 158 -25.54 4.66 9.14
CA ASP A 158 -25.99 3.61 10.07
C ASP A 158 -24.82 2.75 10.60
N GLU A 159 -23.77 3.42 11.08
CA GLU A 159 -22.53 2.80 11.58
C GLU A 159 -21.79 1.89 10.58
N THR A 160 -22.18 1.91 9.31
CA THR A 160 -21.55 1.15 8.24
C THR A 160 -20.63 2.06 7.43
N LEU A 161 -19.34 1.77 7.48
CA LEU A 161 -18.31 2.38 6.66
C LEU A 161 -18.24 1.66 5.31
N GLN A 162 -18.28 2.42 4.21
CA GLN A 162 -18.01 1.92 2.86
C GLN A 162 -16.92 2.75 2.22
N LEU A 163 -15.96 2.10 1.59
CA LEU A 163 -14.90 2.72 0.79
C LEU A 163 -14.99 2.16 -0.63
N GLU A 164 -15.09 3.03 -1.63
CA GLU A 164 -15.04 2.67 -3.04
C GLU A 164 -13.81 3.28 -3.69
N LEU A 165 -13.10 2.44 -4.45
CA LEU A 165 -11.92 2.77 -5.24
C LEU A 165 -12.20 2.35 -6.68
N PRO A 166 -12.82 3.19 -7.52
CA PRO A 166 -13.23 2.80 -8.87
C PRO A 166 -12.04 2.54 -9.82
N ASP A 167 -10.95 3.29 -9.67
CA ASP A 167 -9.71 3.11 -10.44
C ASP A 167 -8.54 3.78 -9.71
N LEU A 168 -7.85 2.99 -8.89
CA LEU A 168 -6.61 3.37 -8.24
C LEU A 168 -5.43 2.93 -9.10
N ARG A 169 -4.48 3.83 -9.32
CA ARG A 169 -3.27 3.58 -10.10
C ARG A 169 -2.08 3.98 -9.26
N LEU A 170 -1.05 3.13 -9.24
CA LEU A 170 0.24 3.43 -8.63
C LEU A 170 1.31 3.24 -9.69
N GLY A 171 2.21 4.21 -9.83
CA GLY A 171 3.28 4.15 -10.82
C GLY A 171 4.31 3.09 -10.47
N GLU A 172 4.81 3.16 -9.23
CA GLU A 172 5.78 2.20 -8.71
C GLU A 172 5.61 2.02 -7.20
N LEU A 173 5.79 0.78 -6.76
CA LEU A 173 6.03 0.38 -5.38
C LEU A 173 7.42 -0.26 -5.32
N ASN A 174 8.30 0.22 -4.44
CA ASN A 174 9.67 -0.25 -4.37
C ASN A 174 10.06 -0.67 -2.94
N PRO A 175 9.88 -1.96 -2.59
CA PRO A 175 10.45 -2.57 -1.37
C PRO A 175 11.93 -2.95 -1.51
N GLY A 176 12.69 -2.43 -2.48
CA GLY A 176 14.03 -2.89 -2.87
C GLY A 176 14.09 -3.49 -4.28
N LEU A 177 12.91 -3.74 -4.86
CA LEU A 177 12.70 -4.10 -6.26
C LEU A 177 11.53 -3.26 -6.79
N ALA A 178 11.69 -2.64 -7.97
CA ALA A 178 10.61 -1.88 -8.60
C ALA A 178 9.45 -2.81 -9.03
N ILE A 179 8.26 -2.55 -8.48
CA ILE A 179 7.01 -3.23 -8.80
C ILE A 179 6.05 -2.19 -9.37
N GLY A 180 5.59 -2.37 -10.61
CA GLY A 180 4.60 -1.49 -11.19
C GLY A 180 4.69 -1.34 -12.71
N PRO A 181 3.69 -0.68 -13.32
CA PRO A 181 2.57 0.01 -12.66
C PRO A 181 1.56 -0.95 -12.03
N LEU A 182 0.91 -0.52 -10.94
CA LEU A 182 -0.20 -1.23 -10.29
C LEU A 182 -1.54 -0.57 -10.63
N ARG A 183 -2.57 -1.41 -10.77
CA ARG A 183 -3.97 -0.98 -10.89
C ARG A 183 -4.87 -1.77 -9.96
N PHE A 184 -5.73 -1.06 -9.25
CA PHE A 184 -6.69 -1.63 -8.34
C PHE A 184 -8.07 -0.99 -8.51
N ALA A 185 -9.12 -1.80 -8.50
CA ALA A 185 -10.50 -1.34 -8.45
C ALA A 185 -11.29 -2.25 -7.51
N GLY A 186 -11.99 -1.68 -6.54
CA GLY A 186 -12.69 -2.44 -5.52
C GLY A 186 -13.52 -1.61 -4.57
N ARG A 187 -14.19 -2.31 -3.67
CA ARG A 187 -14.99 -1.75 -2.59
C ARG A 187 -14.72 -2.49 -1.29
N TYR A 188 -14.80 -1.76 -0.20
CA TYR A 188 -14.63 -2.28 1.15
C TYR A 188 -15.81 -1.83 2.00
N ARG A 189 -16.34 -2.74 2.83
CA ARG A 189 -17.46 -2.45 3.75
C ARG A 189 -17.16 -3.02 5.13
N ALA A 190 -17.26 -2.20 6.17
CA ALA A 190 -17.02 -2.59 7.56
C ALA A 190 -17.99 -1.89 8.51
N SER A 191 -18.12 -2.40 9.74
CA SER A 191 -18.76 -1.67 10.83
C SER A 191 -17.76 -0.64 11.40
N LEU A 192 -18.25 0.54 11.78
CA LEU A 192 -17.43 1.62 12.33
C LEU A 192 -16.72 1.21 13.63
N GLN A 193 -17.29 0.28 14.39
CA GLN A 193 -16.70 -0.27 15.62
C GLN A 193 -15.55 -1.25 15.34
N ARG A 194 -15.53 -1.88 14.16
CA ARG A 194 -14.48 -2.81 13.73
C ARG A 194 -14.07 -2.52 12.28
N PRO A 195 -13.47 -1.34 12.01
CA PRO A 195 -13.19 -0.89 10.65
C PRO A 195 -12.16 -1.76 9.91
N ALA A 196 -11.37 -2.57 10.64
CA ALA A 196 -10.42 -3.52 10.07
C ALA A 196 -11.01 -4.90 9.74
N ALA A 197 -12.21 -5.22 10.23
CA ALA A 197 -12.84 -6.53 10.10
C ALA A 197 -14.05 -6.45 9.14
N GLY A 198 -13.79 -6.06 7.90
CA GLY A 198 -14.81 -5.85 6.87
C GLY A 198 -14.68 -6.77 5.67
N ARG A 199 -15.61 -6.63 4.73
CA ARG A 199 -15.60 -7.35 3.44
C ARG A 199 -14.93 -6.51 2.37
N LEU A 200 -13.97 -7.11 1.67
CA LEU A 200 -13.32 -6.56 0.48
C LEU A 200 -13.88 -7.26 -0.76
N ASP A 201 -14.37 -6.51 -1.74
CA ASP A 201 -14.63 -7.01 -3.09
C ASP A 201 -13.73 -6.26 -4.08
N TRP A 202 -13.05 -6.97 -4.98
CA TRP A 202 -12.18 -6.37 -6.00
C TRP A 202 -12.60 -6.81 -7.40
N GLN A 203 -12.60 -5.86 -8.31
CA GLN A 203 -12.86 -6.07 -9.74
C GLN A 203 -11.56 -6.12 -10.54
N ARG A 204 -10.51 -5.45 -10.05
CA ARG A 204 -9.19 -5.42 -10.66
C ARG A 204 -8.14 -5.34 -9.57
N ALA A 205 -7.12 -6.17 -9.67
CA ALA A 205 -5.89 -6.06 -8.91
C ALA A 205 -4.77 -6.65 -9.77
N GLU A 206 -3.92 -5.78 -10.32
CA GLU A 206 -2.86 -6.19 -11.23
C GLU A 206 -1.63 -5.31 -11.08
N THR A 207 -0.47 -5.86 -11.41
CA THR A 207 0.80 -5.14 -11.49
C THR A 207 1.68 -5.69 -12.58
N ALA A 208 2.59 -4.87 -13.10
CA ALA A 208 3.74 -5.39 -13.84
C ALA A 208 4.90 -5.71 -12.88
N LEU A 209 5.68 -6.73 -13.23
CA LEU A 209 6.87 -7.16 -12.49
C LEU A 209 7.83 -7.85 -13.44
N LEU A 210 9.10 -7.41 -13.47
CA LEU A 210 10.18 -8.08 -14.22
C LEU A 210 9.80 -8.40 -15.67
N GLY A 211 9.17 -7.43 -16.36
CA GLY A 211 8.72 -7.56 -17.75
C GLY A 211 7.43 -8.37 -17.96
N GLY A 212 6.88 -8.98 -16.90
CA GLY A 212 5.61 -9.71 -16.91
C GLY A 212 4.47 -8.97 -16.22
N ARG A 213 3.33 -9.65 -16.09
CA ARG A 213 2.11 -9.20 -15.42
C ARG A 213 1.68 -10.20 -14.36
N LEU A 214 1.33 -9.69 -13.19
CA LEU A 214 0.69 -10.42 -12.11
C LEU A 214 -0.72 -9.86 -11.91
N TRP A 215 -1.72 -10.72 -11.71
CA TRP A 215 -3.07 -10.26 -11.43
C TRP A 215 -3.88 -11.26 -10.62
N LEU A 216 -4.85 -10.75 -9.88
CA LEU A 216 -5.91 -11.54 -9.26
C LEU A 216 -7.14 -11.54 -10.16
N GLN A 217 -7.81 -12.69 -10.26
CA GLN A 217 -9.16 -12.72 -10.81
C GLN A 217 -10.11 -11.92 -9.91
N PRO A 218 -11.19 -11.31 -10.44
CA PRO A 218 -12.19 -10.63 -9.63
C PRO A 218 -12.71 -11.55 -8.51
N GLY A 219 -12.87 -10.99 -7.32
CA GLY A 219 -13.20 -11.80 -6.16
C GLY A 219 -13.67 -10.97 -4.98
N SER A 220 -13.93 -11.67 -3.89
CA SER A 220 -14.30 -11.07 -2.62
C SER A 220 -13.81 -11.91 -1.46
N GLY A 221 -13.59 -11.29 -0.32
CA GLY A 221 -13.41 -12.01 0.93
C GLY A 221 -13.64 -11.15 2.16
N ASP A 222 -13.77 -11.84 3.28
CA ASP A 222 -14.06 -11.26 4.58
C ASP A 222 -12.77 -11.18 5.40
N LEU A 223 -12.34 -9.96 5.72
CA LEU A 223 -11.16 -9.70 6.54
C LEU A 223 -11.40 -10.04 8.02
N ALA A 224 -12.66 -10.20 8.43
CA ALA A 224 -13.01 -10.71 9.76
C ALA A 224 -12.85 -12.23 9.88
N ALA A 225 -12.79 -12.94 8.76
CA ALA A 225 -12.55 -14.39 8.73
C ALA A 225 -11.05 -14.71 8.86
N ALA A 226 -10.72 -15.99 9.00
CA ALA A 226 -9.35 -16.46 9.24
C ALA A 226 -8.35 -16.18 8.09
N GLY A 227 -8.80 -15.62 6.96
CA GLY A 227 -7.93 -15.16 5.88
C GLY A 227 -8.63 -14.94 4.54
N LEU A 228 -7.84 -14.49 3.55
CA LEU A 228 -8.22 -14.31 2.16
C LEU A 228 -7.46 -15.29 1.25
N ASP A 229 -8.20 -16.00 0.40
CA ASP A 229 -7.64 -16.76 -0.71
C ASP A 229 -7.55 -15.89 -1.97
N LEU A 230 -6.36 -15.78 -2.52
CA LEU A 230 -5.98 -14.84 -3.57
C LEU A 230 -5.29 -15.63 -4.71
N PRO A 231 -6.05 -16.13 -5.70
CA PRO A 231 -5.51 -16.95 -6.79
C PRO A 231 -4.73 -16.10 -7.80
N LEU A 232 -3.48 -15.77 -7.46
CA LEU A 232 -2.60 -14.92 -8.28
C LEU A 232 -2.18 -15.66 -9.54
N GLN A 233 -2.32 -14.98 -10.67
CA GLN A 233 -1.81 -15.43 -11.96
C GLN A 233 -0.53 -14.65 -12.29
N LEU A 234 0.42 -15.35 -12.91
CA LEU A 234 1.67 -14.82 -13.41
C LEU A 234 1.73 -15.09 -14.91
N GLN A 235 2.06 -14.06 -15.70
CA GLN A 235 2.26 -14.22 -17.13
C GLN A 235 3.41 -13.35 -17.63
N GLY A 236 4.26 -13.93 -18.47
CA GLY A 236 5.24 -13.17 -19.25
C GLY A 236 6.45 -12.69 -18.46
N LEU A 237 6.71 -13.22 -17.26
CA LEU A 237 7.85 -12.77 -16.46
C LEU A 237 9.15 -13.14 -17.16
N GLN A 238 10.05 -12.18 -17.31
CA GLN A 238 11.28 -12.37 -18.08
C GLN A 238 12.41 -12.79 -17.15
N LEU A 239 12.97 -13.97 -17.38
CA LEU A 239 14.02 -14.54 -16.55
C LEU A 239 15.30 -13.68 -16.57
N ALA A 240 15.59 -13.04 -17.70
CA ALA A 240 16.70 -12.10 -17.82
C ALA A 240 16.54 -10.88 -16.88
N GLU A 241 15.32 -10.36 -16.72
CA GLU A 241 15.07 -9.24 -15.80
C GLU A 241 15.21 -9.69 -14.34
N LEU A 242 14.82 -10.92 -14.01
CA LEU A 242 15.03 -11.50 -12.68
C LEU A 242 16.51 -11.52 -12.30
N PHE A 243 17.39 -11.98 -13.20
CA PHE A 243 18.84 -12.02 -12.93
C PHE A 243 19.50 -10.64 -12.88
N ARG A 244 18.95 -9.63 -13.58
CA ARG A 244 19.41 -8.24 -13.43
C ARG A 244 18.98 -7.64 -12.10
N ALA A 245 17.74 -7.91 -11.70
CA ALA A 245 17.20 -7.49 -10.42
C ALA A 245 17.94 -8.17 -9.25
N TYR A 246 18.28 -9.45 -9.39
CA TYR A 246 19.04 -10.19 -8.40
C TYR A 246 20.31 -10.77 -9.04
N PRO A 247 21.42 -10.01 -9.04
CA PRO A 247 22.68 -10.47 -9.62
C PRO A 247 23.33 -11.50 -8.68
N ALA A 248 22.85 -12.73 -8.72
CA ALA A 248 23.58 -13.87 -8.18
C ALA A 248 24.84 -14.04 -9.03
N GLU A 249 26.03 -14.03 -8.38
CA GLU A 249 27.31 -14.09 -9.09
C GLU A 249 27.35 -15.26 -10.07
N GLY A 250 27.57 -14.94 -11.34
CA GLY A 250 27.77 -15.95 -12.38
C GLY A 250 26.50 -16.55 -12.97
N LEU A 251 25.30 -16.19 -12.50
CA LEU A 251 24.04 -16.71 -13.03
C LEU A 251 23.45 -15.73 -14.06
N SER A 252 23.11 -16.25 -15.24
CA SER A 252 22.42 -15.51 -16.28
C SER A 252 21.56 -16.43 -17.12
N GLY A 253 20.67 -15.86 -17.92
CA GLY A 253 19.81 -16.63 -18.79
C GLY A 253 18.64 -15.84 -19.34
N ASP A 254 17.85 -16.52 -20.13
CA ASP A 254 16.63 -16.01 -20.76
C ASP A 254 15.51 -17.03 -20.68
N GLY A 255 14.31 -16.57 -20.97
CA GLY A 255 13.09 -17.35 -20.86
C GLY A 255 11.92 -16.48 -20.42
N VAL A 256 10.72 -16.94 -20.74
CA VAL A 256 9.47 -16.30 -20.35
C VAL A 256 8.72 -17.25 -19.44
N LEU A 257 8.40 -16.82 -18.23
CA LEU A 257 7.73 -17.63 -17.21
C LEU A 257 6.26 -17.24 -17.07
N ASP A 258 5.40 -18.26 -17.01
CA ASP A 258 3.97 -18.16 -16.72
C ASP A 258 3.68 -19.04 -15.48
N GLY A 259 2.64 -18.74 -14.71
CA GLY A 259 2.36 -19.52 -13.50
C GLY A 259 1.10 -19.14 -12.74
N ARG A 260 0.84 -19.88 -11.67
CA ARG A 260 -0.24 -19.66 -10.71
C ARG A 260 0.31 -19.77 -9.30
N LEU A 261 0.00 -18.77 -8.48
CA LEU A 261 0.46 -18.66 -7.09
C LEU A 261 -0.78 -18.47 -6.22
N PRO A 262 -1.38 -19.54 -5.67
CA PRO A 262 -2.49 -19.41 -4.75
C PRO A 262 -2.00 -18.80 -3.44
N LEU A 263 -2.14 -17.48 -3.32
CA LEU A 263 -1.77 -16.74 -2.12
C LEU A 263 -2.88 -16.91 -1.08
N HIS A 264 -2.49 -17.07 0.17
CA HIS A 264 -3.39 -16.99 1.30
C HIS A 264 -2.87 -15.92 2.27
N TRP A 265 -3.74 -14.99 2.67
CA TRP A 265 -3.41 -13.94 3.62
C TRP A 265 -4.21 -14.12 4.91
N ASN A 266 -3.55 -14.30 6.04
CA ASN A 266 -4.22 -14.54 7.34
C ASN A 266 -4.48 -13.24 8.16
N GLY A 267 -4.32 -12.06 7.55
CA GLY A 267 -4.38 -10.76 8.22
C GLY A 267 -3.01 -10.20 8.62
N GLN A 268 -1.98 -11.05 8.75
CA GLN A 268 -0.63 -10.64 9.15
C GLN A 268 0.43 -11.05 8.13
N ALA A 269 0.38 -12.29 7.65
CA ALA A 269 1.36 -12.88 6.77
C ALA A 269 0.70 -13.45 5.50
N LEU A 270 1.49 -13.50 4.43
CA LEU A 270 1.15 -14.18 3.18
C LEU A 270 1.80 -15.56 3.19
N ARG A 271 1.10 -16.55 2.66
CA ARG A 271 1.64 -17.87 2.33
C ARG A 271 1.25 -18.27 0.91
N VAL A 272 2.06 -19.12 0.29
CA VAL A 272 1.75 -19.82 -0.97
C VAL A 272 1.93 -21.30 -0.72
N GLU A 273 0.91 -22.08 -1.05
CA GLU A 273 0.97 -23.55 -1.02
C GLU A 273 0.58 -24.08 -2.40
N ASN A 274 1.37 -24.99 -2.98
CA ASN A 274 1.10 -25.56 -4.31
C ASN A 274 1.08 -24.51 -5.43
N GLY A 275 1.98 -23.52 -5.38
CA GLY A 275 2.25 -22.64 -6.50
C GLY A 275 3.00 -23.37 -7.61
N GLU A 276 2.80 -22.94 -8.85
CA GLU A 276 3.45 -23.51 -10.02
C GLU A 276 3.88 -22.40 -10.98
N VAL A 277 5.13 -22.47 -11.44
CA VAL A 277 5.68 -21.57 -12.46
C VAL A 277 6.42 -22.40 -13.49
N ALA A 278 6.25 -22.10 -14.77
CA ALA A 278 6.94 -22.81 -15.84
C ALA A 278 7.37 -21.86 -16.96
N ALA A 279 8.48 -22.18 -17.60
CA ALA A 279 8.91 -21.51 -18.80
C ALA A 279 8.05 -21.90 -20.00
N ARG A 280 7.70 -20.91 -20.81
CA ARG A 280 6.98 -21.08 -22.06
C ARG A 280 7.88 -21.78 -23.09
N PRO A 281 7.34 -22.70 -23.91
CA PRO A 281 8.06 -23.24 -25.08
C PRO A 281 8.53 -22.10 -26.00
N PRO A 282 9.70 -22.23 -26.67
CA PRO A 282 10.55 -23.42 -26.75
C PRO A 282 11.52 -23.62 -25.56
N GLY A 283 11.37 -22.87 -24.46
CA GLY A 283 12.31 -22.85 -23.35
C GLY A 283 13.28 -21.67 -23.46
N GLY A 284 14.53 -21.87 -23.08
CA GLY A 284 15.52 -20.81 -23.02
C GLY A 284 16.93 -21.32 -22.70
N MET A 285 17.80 -20.40 -22.32
CA MET A 285 19.19 -20.69 -21.97
C MET A 285 19.48 -20.24 -20.54
N LEU A 286 20.22 -21.07 -19.80
CA LEU A 286 20.79 -20.76 -18.51
C LEU A 286 22.31 -20.90 -18.58
N ARG A 287 23.02 -19.96 -17.97
CA ARG A 287 24.46 -20.03 -17.78
C ARG A 287 24.78 -19.80 -16.32
N PHE A 288 25.54 -20.71 -15.72
CA PHE A 288 26.01 -20.58 -14.36
C PHE A 288 27.51 -20.77 -14.28
N HIS A 289 28.22 -19.67 -14.08
CA HIS A 289 29.67 -19.62 -14.00
C HIS A 289 30.12 -18.78 -12.80
N SER A 290 30.38 -19.43 -11.68
CA SER A 290 30.82 -18.78 -10.44
C SER A 290 32.12 -19.39 -9.90
N PRO A 291 32.96 -18.63 -9.16
CA PRO A 291 34.14 -19.19 -8.51
C PRO A 291 33.83 -20.39 -7.61
N LYS A 292 32.65 -20.36 -6.96
CA LYS A 292 32.18 -21.45 -6.09
C LYS A 292 31.90 -22.74 -6.87
N ILE A 293 31.18 -22.67 -8.00
CA ILE A 293 30.89 -23.87 -8.77
C ILE A 293 32.17 -24.44 -9.43
N ILE A 294 33.10 -23.57 -9.83
CA ILE A 294 34.41 -23.99 -10.35
C ILE A 294 35.22 -24.73 -9.26
N ALA A 295 35.25 -24.21 -8.03
CA ALA A 295 35.92 -24.88 -6.92
C ALA A 295 35.30 -26.24 -6.60
N LEU A 296 33.96 -26.35 -6.64
CA LEU A 296 33.25 -27.62 -6.46
C LEU A 296 33.55 -28.61 -7.58
N ALA A 297 33.62 -28.14 -8.83
CA ALA A 297 33.98 -28.95 -9.99
C ALA A 297 35.42 -29.52 -9.87
N GLN A 298 36.35 -28.74 -9.33
CA GLN A 298 37.73 -29.20 -9.08
C GLN A 298 37.79 -30.24 -7.96
N ALA A 299 36.96 -30.11 -6.93
CA ALA A 299 36.96 -31.00 -5.77
C ALA A 299 36.27 -32.36 -6.03
N ASN A 300 35.31 -32.43 -6.97
CA ASN A 300 34.54 -33.65 -7.24
C ASN A 300 34.24 -33.82 -8.74
N PRO A 301 34.71 -34.92 -9.38
CA PRO A 301 34.45 -35.20 -10.80
C PRO A 301 32.96 -35.24 -11.19
N ALA A 302 32.07 -35.67 -10.28
CA ALA A 302 30.63 -35.65 -10.54
C ALA A 302 30.07 -34.22 -10.57
N MET A 303 30.59 -33.34 -9.71
CA MET A 303 30.24 -31.92 -9.71
C MET A 303 30.80 -31.18 -10.92
N LYS A 304 31.94 -31.64 -11.46
CA LYS A 304 32.47 -31.12 -12.72
C LYS A 304 31.47 -31.28 -13.86
N LEU A 305 30.87 -32.46 -14.00
CA LEU A 305 29.87 -32.70 -15.04
C LEU A 305 28.64 -31.77 -14.89
N VAL A 306 28.21 -31.50 -13.65
CA VAL A 306 27.10 -30.56 -13.38
C VAL A 306 27.50 -29.13 -13.74
N ALA A 307 28.70 -28.70 -13.35
CA ALA A 307 29.23 -27.37 -13.67
C ALA A 307 29.33 -27.17 -15.19
N ASP A 308 30.00 -28.09 -15.88
CA ASP A 308 30.17 -28.07 -17.33
C ASP A 308 28.81 -28.07 -18.05
N ALA A 309 27.82 -28.83 -17.55
CA ALA A 309 26.47 -28.85 -18.13
C ALA A 309 25.74 -27.50 -17.97
N LEU A 310 26.00 -26.75 -16.90
CA LEU A 310 25.35 -25.47 -16.62
C LEU A 310 26.04 -24.26 -17.26
N GLU A 311 27.20 -24.41 -17.91
CA GLU A 311 27.91 -23.29 -18.56
C GLU A 311 27.16 -22.70 -19.77
N ASP A 312 26.53 -23.55 -20.61
CA ASP A 312 25.62 -23.16 -21.71
C ASP A 312 24.41 -24.11 -21.76
N PHE A 313 23.60 -24.11 -20.71
CA PHE A 313 22.48 -25.03 -20.59
C PHE A 313 21.26 -24.54 -21.38
N ARG A 314 20.94 -25.24 -22.47
CA ARG A 314 19.75 -24.98 -23.29
C ARG A 314 18.63 -25.88 -22.81
N TYR A 315 17.65 -25.29 -22.14
CA TYR A 315 16.54 -26.02 -21.57
C TYR A 315 15.31 -25.96 -22.49
N GLU A 316 14.64 -27.10 -22.61
CA GLU A 316 13.34 -27.24 -23.27
C GLU A 316 12.21 -27.24 -22.24
N LEU A 317 12.51 -27.63 -20.99
CA LEU A 317 11.61 -27.59 -19.84
C LEU A 317 12.31 -26.90 -18.67
N LEU A 318 11.65 -25.89 -18.12
CA LEU A 318 11.92 -25.32 -16.80
C LEU A 318 10.58 -25.19 -16.09
N SER A 319 10.42 -25.85 -14.96
CA SER A 319 9.22 -25.74 -14.12
C SER A 319 9.60 -25.75 -12.64
N SER A 320 8.82 -25.06 -11.82
CA SER A 320 8.99 -25.01 -10.37
C SER A 320 7.67 -25.24 -9.68
N ALA A 321 7.65 -26.13 -8.69
CA ALA A 321 6.69 -25.99 -7.60
C ALA A 321 7.18 -24.87 -6.67
N VAL A 322 6.27 -24.05 -6.16
CA VAL A 322 6.55 -22.85 -5.37
C VAL A 322 5.78 -22.94 -4.06
N SER A 323 6.48 -22.78 -2.94
CA SER A 323 5.87 -22.56 -1.64
C SER A 323 6.53 -21.37 -0.94
N TYR A 324 5.73 -20.59 -0.23
CA TYR A 324 6.19 -19.45 0.54
C TYR A 324 5.51 -19.50 1.91
N ASP A 325 6.29 -19.47 2.99
CA ASP A 325 5.76 -19.57 4.34
C ASP A 325 5.55 -18.21 5.02
N GLU A 326 4.89 -18.23 6.17
CA GLU A 326 4.59 -17.02 6.95
C GLU A 326 5.84 -16.36 7.55
N ALA A 327 6.96 -17.08 7.65
CA ALA A 327 8.25 -16.55 8.08
C ALA A 327 8.99 -15.82 6.95
N GLY A 328 8.53 -15.99 5.71
CA GLY A 328 9.08 -15.36 4.53
C GLY A 328 10.07 -16.21 3.74
N LYS A 329 10.13 -17.52 4.00
CA LYS A 329 10.96 -18.44 3.24
C LYS A 329 10.25 -18.88 1.96
N LEU A 330 10.93 -18.67 0.84
CA LEU A 330 10.53 -19.17 -0.48
C LEU A 330 11.26 -20.48 -0.78
N MET A 331 10.52 -21.53 -1.08
CA MET A 331 11.06 -22.79 -1.61
C MET A 331 10.65 -22.95 -3.07
N LEU A 332 11.63 -23.22 -3.92
CA LEU A 332 11.47 -23.49 -5.34
C LEU A 332 12.00 -24.89 -5.65
N ASN A 333 11.11 -25.81 -6.01
CA ASN A 333 11.48 -27.15 -6.46
C ASN A 333 11.54 -27.16 -7.99
N LEU A 334 12.72 -26.81 -8.50
CA LEU A 334 13.00 -26.64 -9.92
C LEU A 334 13.23 -28.00 -10.59
N ARG A 335 12.62 -28.18 -11.75
CA ARG A 335 12.89 -29.27 -12.69
C ARG A 335 13.34 -28.66 -14.00
N LEU A 336 14.52 -29.06 -14.43
CA LEU A 336 15.18 -28.63 -15.66
C LEU A 336 15.44 -29.84 -16.55
N ASN A 337 15.02 -29.77 -17.81
CA ASN A 337 15.41 -30.72 -18.85
C ASN A 337 15.97 -29.95 -20.03
N GLY A 338 17.17 -30.34 -20.46
CA GLY A 338 17.91 -29.64 -21.48
C GLY A 338 19.22 -30.33 -21.79
N ARG A 339 20.10 -29.58 -22.45
CA ARG A 339 21.42 -30.06 -22.85
C ARG A 339 22.41 -28.90 -22.94
N ASN A 340 23.69 -29.21 -22.74
CA ASN A 340 24.77 -28.34 -23.19
C ASN A 340 25.29 -28.89 -24.54
N PRO A 341 25.16 -28.16 -25.67
CA PRO A 341 25.63 -28.62 -26.98
C PRO A 341 27.12 -28.94 -27.04
N ASP A 342 27.93 -28.27 -26.23
CA ASP A 342 29.39 -28.39 -26.21
C ASP A 342 29.88 -29.57 -25.36
N LEU A 343 28.97 -30.23 -24.63
CA LEU A 343 29.28 -31.31 -23.69
C LEU A 343 28.73 -32.67 -24.17
N GLU A 344 29.56 -33.71 -24.14
CA GLU A 344 29.18 -35.12 -24.40
C GLU A 344 28.28 -35.35 -25.64
N ARG A 345 28.49 -34.60 -26.73
CA ARG A 345 27.66 -34.62 -27.95
C ARG A 345 26.19 -34.20 -27.72
N GLY A 346 25.94 -33.26 -26.81
CA GLY A 346 24.61 -32.72 -26.53
C GLY A 346 23.71 -33.70 -25.78
N ARG A 347 24.30 -34.56 -24.93
CA ARG A 347 23.56 -35.50 -24.09
C ARG A 347 22.52 -34.76 -23.24
N PRO A 348 21.29 -35.28 -23.09
CA PRO A 348 20.28 -34.65 -22.26
C PRO A 348 20.63 -34.78 -20.77
N PHE A 349 20.41 -33.70 -20.03
CA PHE A 349 20.51 -33.64 -18.58
C PHE A 349 19.15 -33.31 -17.98
N ASN A 350 18.84 -33.98 -16.87
CA ASN A 350 17.67 -33.72 -16.06
C ASN A 350 18.14 -33.32 -14.66
N PHE A 351 17.88 -32.07 -14.27
CA PHE A 351 18.19 -31.58 -12.93
C PHE A 351 16.91 -31.40 -12.12
N ASN A 352 16.97 -31.83 -10.86
CA ASN A 352 16.00 -31.48 -9.84
C ASN A 352 16.75 -30.67 -8.78
N ILE A 353 16.42 -29.40 -8.63
CA ILE A 353 17.13 -28.45 -7.78
C ILE A 353 16.13 -27.88 -6.80
N ASN A 354 16.45 -27.97 -5.51
CA ASN A 354 15.69 -27.29 -4.47
C ASN A 354 16.42 -26.01 -4.12
N LEU A 355 15.76 -24.88 -4.26
CA LEU A 355 16.27 -23.57 -3.87
C LEU A 355 15.42 -23.02 -2.73
N GLU A 356 16.10 -22.56 -1.68
CA GLU A 356 15.52 -21.88 -0.52
C GLU A 356 16.03 -20.44 -0.52
N GLU A 357 15.15 -19.47 -0.31
CA GLU A 357 15.50 -18.05 -0.20
C GLU A 357 14.73 -17.39 0.94
N ASP A 358 15.40 -16.50 1.68
CA ASP A 358 14.78 -15.66 2.71
C ASP A 358 14.42 -14.32 2.07
N ILE A 359 13.16 -14.16 1.67
CA ILE A 359 12.70 -12.97 0.94
C ILE A 359 12.85 -11.69 1.77
N PRO A 360 12.49 -11.65 3.06
CA PRO A 360 12.77 -10.50 3.91
C PRO A 360 14.25 -10.10 3.95
N ALA A 361 15.17 -11.07 4.11
CA ALA A 361 16.60 -10.81 4.13
C ALA A 361 17.11 -10.32 2.77
N LEU A 362 16.63 -10.93 1.68
CA LEU A 362 16.92 -10.52 0.31
C LEU A 362 16.51 -9.07 0.05
N LEU A 363 15.25 -8.72 0.35
CA LEU A 363 14.76 -7.34 0.17
C LEU A 363 15.55 -6.35 1.02
N THR A 364 15.91 -6.73 2.26
CA THR A 364 16.76 -5.92 3.14
C THR A 364 18.14 -5.68 2.52
N SER A 365 18.77 -6.70 1.93
CA SER A 365 20.04 -6.57 1.21
C SER A 365 19.93 -5.64 -0.01
N LEU A 366 18.87 -5.79 -0.80
CA LEU A 366 18.61 -4.91 -1.95
C LEU A 366 18.40 -3.46 -1.54
N GLN A 367 17.68 -3.22 -0.44
CA GLN A 367 17.48 -1.88 0.14
C GLN A 367 18.82 -1.27 0.60
N LEU A 368 19.74 -2.05 1.17
CA LEU A 368 21.06 -1.55 1.58
C LEU A 368 22.02 -1.26 0.41
N SER A 369 21.83 -1.93 -0.73
CA SER A 369 22.68 -1.78 -1.92
C SER A 369 22.50 -0.45 -2.69
N GLY A 370 21.79 0.53 -2.13
CA GLY A 370 21.61 1.86 -2.71
C GLY A 370 20.44 1.98 -3.70
N ARG A 371 19.55 0.98 -3.76
CA ARG A 371 18.39 0.96 -4.66
C ARG A 371 17.15 1.70 -4.12
N VAL A 372 17.28 2.30 -2.95
CA VAL A 372 16.23 3.04 -2.24
C VAL A 372 16.80 4.31 -1.62
N SER A 373 15.92 5.26 -1.30
CA SER A 373 16.28 6.53 -0.65
C SER A 373 17.02 6.36 0.69
N GLU A 374 17.79 7.39 1.09
CA GLU A 374 18.52 7.42 2.36
C GLU A 374 17.62 7.22 3.59
N THR A 375 16.38 7.73 3.54
CA THR A 375 15.38 7.53 4.59
C THR A 375 15.07 6.06 4.79
N ILE A 376 14.91 5.30 3.69
CA ILE A 376 14.65 3.86 3.76
C ILE A 376 15.88 3.14 4.31
N GLN A 377 17.09 3.46 3.83
CA GLN A 377 18.34 2.86 4.34
C GLN A 377 18.48 3.04 5.86
N ARG A 378 18.16 4.24 6.38
CA ARG A 378 18.18 4.52 7.82
C ARG A 378 17.18 3.65 8.58
N ARG A 379 15.92 3.58 8.12
CA ARG A 379 14.87 2.75 8.76
C ARG A 379 15.26 1.26 8.79
N VAL A 380 15.89 0.77 7.72
CA VAL A 380 16.43 -0.60 7.64
C VAL A 380 17.53 -0.80 8.69
N GLN A 381 18.50 0.11 8.79
CA GLN A 381 19.59 0.03 9.76
C GLN A 381 19.08 0.06 11.21
N GLU A 382 18.14 0.94 11.53
CA GLU A 382 17.53 1.03 12.87
C GLU A 382 16.81 -0.26 13.26
N ARG A 383 16.11 -0.90 12.31
CA ARG A 383 15.46 -2.20 12.52
C ARG A 383 16.47 -3.31 12.77
N LEU A 384 17.60 -3.33 12.06
CA LEU A 384 18.66 -4.32 12.30
C LEU A 384 19.34 -4.15 13.66
N GLN A 385 19.42 -2.92 14.16
CA GLN A 385 20.00 -2.60 15.47
C GLN A 385 19.04 -2.90 16.64
N ARG A 386 17.73 -3.03 16.38
CA ARG A 386 16.73 -3.46 17.36
C ARG A 386 16.43 -4.96 17.14
N PRO A 387 16.91 -5.89 17.99
CA PRO A 387 16.48 -7.27 17.92
C PRO A 387 14.95 -7.34 17.96
N ALA A 388 14.34 -8.25 17.19
CA ALA A 388 12.90 -8.45 17.14
C ALA A 388 12.32 -8.51 18.57
N ALA A 389 11.68 -7.43 19.00
CA ALA A 389 10.80 -7.51 20.14
C ALA A 389 9.65 -8.43 19.73
N SER A 390 9.49 -9.53 20.45
CA SER A 390 8.30 -10.38 20.38
C SER A 390 7.04 -9.50 20.42
N PRO A 391 5.98 -9.84 19.67
CA PRO A 391 4.70 -9.17 19.83
C PRO A 391 4.18 -9.52 21.22
N THR A 392 4.38 -8.62 22.18
CA THR A 392 3.82 -8.75 23.52
C THR A 392 3.32 -7.39 23.96
N GLU A 393 2.00 -7.32 24.06
CA GLU A 393 1.21 -6.35 24.81
C GLU A 393 1.28 -4.88 24.34
N GLU A 394 0.55 -4.57 23.27
CA GLU A 394 -0.32 -3.38 23.35
C GLU A 394 -1.60 -3.81 24.08
N LYS A 395 -1.70 -3.37 25.34
CA LYS A 395 -2.85 -3.54 26.21
C LYS A 395 -3.63 -2.22 26.23
N PRO A 396 -4.93 -2.31 26.56
CA PRO A 396 -6.07 -2.20 25.65
C PRO A 396 -6.39 -0.77 25.17
#